data_AF-A0A953H4X0-F1
#
_entry.id   AF-A0A953H4X0-F1
#
_cell.length_a   1.000
_cell.length_b   1.000
_cell.length_c   1.000
_cell.angle_alpha   90.00
_cell.angle_beta   90.00
_cell.angle_gamma   90.00
#
_symmetry.space_group_name_H-M   'P 1'
#
loop_
_entity.id
_entity.type
_entity.pdbx_description
1 polymer ?
#
loop_
_entity_poly.entity_id
_entity_poly.type
_entity_poly.pdbx_seq_one_letter_code
_entity_poly.pdbx_strand_id
1 'polypeptide(L)'
;MAAEAKTQQRPPTPTEQALAEAQKLLQLWVAVKAYFMRACTEEPIVKENEQAFLETKSEVSKLQRMLTSKMPEGLVFGNDRMQDFLRQAISMSHLRGLTKADRATMLSLWHYVFIYLSQAAGALQFINEGYTPRPKTKGKGGSNISDLKGAASKKKEAKPNPLTSPKTWVVILLLGAAGYFVFNAFNR
;
A
#
# COMPACT_ATOMS: atom_id res chain seq x y z
N MET A 1 -19.21 -48.44 -28.00
CA MET A 1 -19.84 -47.29 -27.32
C MET A 1 -19.04 -47.00 -26.06
N ALA A 2 -18.07 -46.08 -26.12
CA ALA A 2 -17.26 -45.70 -24.98
C ALA A 2 -18.05 -44.69 -24.13
N ALA A 3 -18.23 -45.00 -22.85
CA ALA A 3 -18.86 -44.10 -21.90
C ALA A 3 -17.92 -42.91 -21.66
N GLU A 4 -18.33 -41.73 -22.12
CA GLU A 4 -17.68 -40.46 -21.78
C GLU A 4 -17.81 -40.25 -20.26
N ALA A 5 -16.70 -40.42 -19.55
CA ALA A 5 -16.61 -40.06 -18.15
C ALA A 5 -16.81 -38.55 -18.02
N LYS A 6 -18.00 -38.12 -17.61
CA LYS A 6 -18.26 -36.76 -17.14
C LYS A 6 -17.37 -36.49 -15.94
N THR A 7 -16.21 -35.86 -16.17
CA THR A 7 -15.38 -35.27 -15.13
C THR A 7 -16.21 -34.21 -14.43
N GLN A 8 -16.77 -34.55 -13.27
CA GLN A 8 -17.37 -33.57 -12.36
C GLN A 8 -16.26 -32.60 -11.93
N GLN A 9 -16.22 -31.41 -12.54
CA GLN A 9 -15.29 -30.35 -12.17
C GLN A 9 -15.56 -29.97 -10.71
N ARG A 10 -14.56 -30.14 -9.83
CA ARG A 10 -14.61 -29.62 -8.46
C ARG A 10 -14.82 -28.11 -8.53
N PRO A 11 -15.70 -27.52 -7.71
CA PRO A 11 -15.85 -26.07 -7.68
C PRO A 11 -14.51 -25.42 -7.29
N PRO A 12 -14.12 -24.32 -7.95
CA PRO A 12 -12.81 -23.72 -7.73
C PRO A 12 -12.71 -23.20 -6.31
N THR A 13 -11.60 -23.53 -5.64
CA THR A 13 -11.36 -23.10 -4.27
C THR A 13 -11.23 -21.56 -4.22
N PRO A 14 -11.48 -20.91 -3.06
CA PRO A 14 -11.31 -19.47 -2.93
C PRO A 14 -9.91 -18.98 -3.35
N THR A 15 -8.88 -19.77 -3.07
CA THR A 15 -7.49 -19.48 -3.46
C THR A 15 -7.26 -19.58 -4.97
N GLU A 16 -7.83 -20.59 -5.63
CA GLU A 16 -7.77 -20.71 -7.09
C GLU A 16 -8.44 -19.53 -7.79
N GLN A 17 -9.59 -19.09 -7.26
CA GLN A 17 -10.28 -17.89 -7.75
C GLN A 17 -9.44 -16.63 -7.54
N ALA A 18 -8.86 -16.46 -6.35
CA ALA A 18 -7.99 -15.32 -6.04
C ALA A 18 -6.75 -15.30 -6.95
N LEU A 19 -6.14 -16.45 -7.22
CA LEU A 19 -5.01 -16.59 -8.13
C LEU A 19 -5.39 -16.20 -9.56
N ALA A 20 -6.51 -16.73 -10.08
CA ALA A 20 -6.99 -16.41 -11.42
C ALA A 20 -7.30 -14.90 -11.56
N GLU A 21 -7.93 -14.30 -10.54
CA GLU A 21 -8.20 -12.86 -10.50
C GLU A 21 -6.91 -12.02 -10.42
N ALA A 22 -5.93 -12.44 -9.61
CA ALA A 22 -4.64 -11.76 -9.50
C ALA A 22 -3.86 -11.80 -10.82
N GLN A 23 -3.86 -12.95 -11.51
CA GLN A 23 -3.22 -13.10 -12.82
C GLN A 23 -3.92 -12.24 -13.89
N LYS A 24 -5.26 -12.24 -13.92
CA LYS A 24 -6.03 -11.37 -14.83
C LYS A 24 -5.76 -9.88 -14.54
N LEU A 25 -5.75 -9.51 -13.26
CA LEU A 25 -5.45 -8.15 -12.84
C LEU A 25 -4.03 -7.73 -13.26
N LEU A 26 -3.05 -8.63 -13.14
CA LEU A 26 -1.67 -8.37 -13.56
C LEU A 26 -1.57 -8.16 -15.07
N GLN A 27 -2.27 -8.96 -15.89
CA GLN A 27 -2.32 -8.78 -17.33
C GLN A 27 -2.91 -7.41 -17.72
N LEU A 28 -4.05 -7.04 -17.12
CA LEU A 28 -4.66 -5.73 -17.34
C LEU A 28 -3.74 -4.59 -16.86
N TRP A 29 -3.02 -4.79 -15.75
CA TRP A 29 -2.06 -3.80 -15.25
C TRP A 29 -0.91 -3.55 -16.22
N VAL A 30 -0.44 -4.60 -16.90
CA VAL A 30 0.53 -4.47 -18.00
C VAL A 30 -0.09 -3.74 -19.20
N ALA A 31 -1.35 -4.02 -19.55
CA ALA A 31 -2.06 -3.31 -20.61
C ALA A 31 -2.20 -1.80 -20.31
N VAL A 32 -2.50 -1.43 -19.05
CA VAL A 32 -2.50 -0.03 -18.59
C VAL A 32 -1.16 0.65 -18.86
N LYS A 33 -0.03 -0.03 -18.65
CA LYS A 33 1.28 0.50 -19.01
C LYS A 33 1.40 0.78 -20.51
N ALA A 34 0.93 -0.13 -21.35
CA ALA A 34 0.99 0.04 -22.80
C ALA A 34 0.24 1.31 -23.25
N TYR A 35 -0.97 1.54 -22.70
CA TYR A 35 -1.71 2.79 -22.94
C TYR A 35 -0.98 4.01 -22.41
N PHE A 36 -0.41 3.94 -21.20
CA PHE A 36 0.40 5.03 -20.64
C PHE A 36 1.60 5.38 -21.53
N MET A 37 2.35 4.37 -21.99
CA MET A 37 3.49 4.57 -22.88
C MET A 37 3.05 5.16 -24.22
N ARG A 38 1.92 4.70 -24.77
CA ARG A 38 1.34 5.26 -26.00
C ARG A 38 0.88 6.71 -25.83
N ALA A 39 0.33 7.07 -24.67
CA ALA A 39 0.01 8.47 -24.37
C ALA A 39 1.27 9.37 -24.36
N CYS A 40 2.44 8.80 -24.04
CA CYS A 40 3.73 9.48 -24.04
C CYS A 40 4.40 9.58 -25.43
N THR A 41 3.86 8.96 -26.48
CA THR A 41 4.37 9.08 -27.85
C THR A 41 3.67 10.21 -28.60
N GLU A 42 4.22 10.58 -29.76
CA GLU A 42 3.65 11.58 -30.67
C GLU A 42 2.50 11.03 -31.54
N GLU A 43 2.23 9.73 -31.49
CA GLU A 43 1.18 9.11 -32.29
C GLU A 43 -0.21 9.68 -31.96
N PRO A 44 -1.12 9.84 -32.95
CA PRO A 44 -2.47 10.29 -32.67
C PRO A 44 -3.23 9.29 -31.77
N ILE A 45 -3.87 9.80 -30.71
CA ILE A 45 -4.78 9.00 -29.87
C ILE A 45 -6.12 8.95 -30.58
N VAL A 46 -6.43 7.82 -31.22
CA VAL A 46 -7.77 7.58 -31.78
C VAL A 46 -8.78 7.26 -30.68
N LYS A 47 -10.06 7.51 -30.97
CA LYS A 47 -11.17 7.35 -30.02
C LYS A 47 -11.27 5.92 -29.47
N GLU A 48 -10.95 4.94 -30.30
CA GLU A 48 -10.97 3.51 -29.96
C GLU A 48 -9.94 3.19 -28.87
N ASN A 49 -8.75 3.81 -28.91
CA ASN A 49 -7.72 3.62 -27.88
C ASN A 49 -8.15 4.22 -26.55
N GLU A 50 -8.72 5.43 -26.59
CA GLU A 50 -9.21 6.12 -25.40
C GLU A 50 -10.31 5.32 -24.73
N GLN A 51 -11.27 4.80 -25.52
CA GLN A 51 -12.33 3.93 -25.02
C GLN A 51 -11.77 2.64 -24.41
N ALA A 52 -10.86 1.95 -25.10
CA ALA A 52 -10.26 0.71 -24.61
C ALA A 52 -9.44 0.93 -23.32
N PHE A 53 -8.78 2.08 -23.18
CA PHE A 53 -8.09 2.46 -21.95
C PHE A 53 -9.08 2.64 -20.78
N LEU A 54 -10.19 3.36 -21.00
CA LEU A 54 -11.21 3.58 -19.97
C LEU A 54 -11.89 2.27 -19.54
N GLU A 55 -12.18 1.38 -20.48
CA GLU A 55 -12.71 0.04 -20.20
C GLU A 55 -11.72 -0.79 -19.38
N THR A 56 -10.45 -0.81 -19.79
CA THR A 56 -9.38 -1.49 -19.07
C THR A 56 -9.26 -0.96 -17.64
N LYS A 57 -9.25 0.37 -17.45
CA LYS A 57 -9.22 1.02 -16.14
C LYS A 57 -10.40 0.63 -15.25
N SER A 58 -11.61 0.57 -15.82
CA SER A 58 -12.81 0.16 -15.11
C SER A 58 -12.73 -1.30 -14.65
N GLU A 59 -12.29 -2.19 -15.53
CA GLU A 59 -12.13 -3.62 -15.23
C GLU A 59 -11.03 -3.85 -14.18
N VAL A 60 -9.90 -3.12 -14.25
CA VAL A 60 -8.87 -3.12 -13.20
C VAL A 60 -9.47 -2.71 -11.86
N SER A 61 -10.26 -1.63 -11.81
CA SER A 61 -10.89 -1.13 -10.58
C SER A 61 -11.91 -2.12 -10.00
N LYS A 62 -12.59 -2.88 -10.86
CA LYS A 62 -13.52 -3.95 -10.45
C LYS A 62 -12.75 -5.14 -9.88
N LEU A 63 -11.76 -5.66 -10.61
CA LEU A 63 -10.93 -6.80 -10.19
C LEU A 63 -10.14 -6.51 -8.92
N GLN A 64 -9.59 -5.30 -8.77
CA GLN A 64 -8.91 -4.91 -7.55
C GLN A 64 -9.83 -5.04 -6.33
N ARG A 65 -11.09 -4.60 -6.40
CA ARG A 65 -12.05 -4.73 -5.30
C ARG A 65 -12.42 -6.19 -5.00
N MET A 66 -12.65 -6.99 -6.05
CA MET A 66 -12.96 -8.42 -5.89
C MET A 66 -11.78 -9.22 -5.32
N LEU A 67 -10.57 -8.95 -5.79
CA LEU A 67 -9.36 -9.60 -5.29
C LEU A 67 -9.13 -9.24 -3.82
N THR A 68 -9.29 -7.96 -3.45
CA THR A 68 -9.07 -7.49 -2.06
C THR A 68 -9.88 -8.28 -1.03
N SER A 69 -11.13 -8.66 -1.34
CA SER A 69 -11.96 -9.44 -0.41
C SER A 69 -11.60 -10.93 -0.35
N LYS A 70 -10.78 -11.43 -1.28
CA LYS A 70 -10.35 -12.83 -1.37
C LYS A 70 -8.90 -13.05 -0.98
N MET A 71 -8.15 -11.97 -0.71
CA MET A 71 -6.74 -12.06 -0.33
C MET A 71 -6.59 -12.75 1.03
N PRO A 72 -5.66 -13.71 1.17
CA PRO A 72 -5.27 -14.25 2.46
C PRO A 72 -4.74 -13.17 3.40
N GLU A 73 -4.94 -13.34 4.71
CA GLU A 73 -4.46 -12.40 5.71
C GLU A 73 -2.94 -12.19 5.62
N GLY A 74 -2.51 -10.93 5.70
CA GLY A 74 -1.10 -10.55 5.66
C GLY A 74 -0.48 -10.50 4.27
N LEU A 75 -1.22 -10.86 3.20
CA LEU A 75 -0.77 -10.69 1.83
C LEU A 75 -1.31 -9.38 1.25
N VAL A 76 -0.40 -8.51 0.80
CA VAL A 76 -0.73 -7.18 0.27
C VAL A 76 -0.19 -7.06 -1.15
N PHE A 77 -0.98 -6.47 -2.05
CA PHE A 77 -0.63 -6.34 -3.47
C PHE A 77 -0.56 -4.88 -3.97
N GLY A 78 -0.60 -3.91 -3.05
CA GLY A 78 -0.49 -2.48 -3.39
C GLY A 78 -1.80 -1.86 -3.91
N ASN A 79 -2.94 -2.32 -3.42
CA ASN A 79 -4.29 -1.85 -3.79
C ASN A 79 -4.46 -0.32 -3.67
N ASP A 80 -3.95 0.31 -2.61
CA ASP A 80 -4.11 1.76 -2.40
C ASP A 80 -3.34 2.57 -3.45
N ARG A 81 -2.09 2.15 -3.72
CA ARG A 81 -1.23 2.75 -4.74
C ARG A 81 -1.78 2.54 -6.15
N MET A 82 -2.40 1.39 -6.39
CA MET A 82 -3.13 1.12 -7.62
C MET A 82 -4.29 2.12 -7.81
N GLN A 83 -5.07 2.35 -6.75
CA GLN A 83 -6.17 3.32 -6.79
C GLN A 83 -5.69 4.77 -6.95
N ASP A 84 -4.58 5.14 -6.32
CA ASP A 84 -3.95 6.46 -6.52
C ASP A 84 -3.56 6.67 -7.99
N PHE A 85 -2.96 5.66 -8.62
CA PHE A 85 -2.59 5.70 -10.04
C PHE A 85 -3.83 5.87 -10.94
N LEU A 86 -4.87 5.05 -10.71
CA LEU A 86 -6.09 5.07 -11.53
C LEU A 86 -6.86 6.38 -11.41
N ARG A 87 -6.80 7.04 -10.24
CA ARG A 87 -7.39 8.38 -10.03
C ARG A 87 -6.66 9.45 -10.85
N GLN A 88 -5.34 9.39 -10.93
CA GLN A 88 -4.54 10.32 -11.73
C GLN A 88 -4.63 10.06 -13.23
N ALA A 89 -4.74 8.78 -13.64
CA ALA A 89 -4.85 8.39 -15.03
C ALA A 89 -6.29 8.54 -15.56
N ILE A 90 -6.76 9.79 -15.71
CA ILE A 90 -8.15 10.11 -16.10
C ILE A 90 -8.48 9.60 -17.51
N SER A 91 -7.65 9.97 -18.49
CA SER A 91 -7.76 9.65 -19.91
C SER A 91 -6.36 9.57 -20.54
N MET A 92 -6.21 8.91 -21.69
CA MET A 92 -4.93 8.92 -22.42
C MET A 92 -4.56 10.35 -22.86
N SER A 93 -5.56 11.13 -23.28
CA SER A 93 -5.37 12.54 -23.63
C SER A 93 -4.86 13.38 -22.45
N HIS A 94 -5.35 13.14 -21.24
CA HIS A 94 -4.85 13.77 -20.02
C HIS A 94 -3.40 13.36 -19.72
N LEU A 95 -3.10 12.05 -19.82
CA LEU A 95 -1.75 11.51 -19.58
C LEU A 95 -0.70 12.13 -20.52
N ARG A 96 -1.07 12.40 -21.78
CA ARG A 96 -0.20 13.10 -22.74
C ARG A 96 0.15 14.51 -22.30
N GLY A 97 -0.81 15.24 -21.73
CA GLY A 97 -0.65 16.62 -21.27
C GLY A 97 0.20 16.78 -20.01
N LEU A 98 0.57 15.69 -19.34
CA LEU A 98 1.39 15.73 -18.12
C LEU A 98 2.81 16.27 -18.37
N THR A 99 3.46 16.78 -17.33
CA THR A 99 4.88 17.15 -17.42
C THR A 99 5.77 15.89 -17.46
N LYS A 100 7.04 16.03 -17.86
CA LYS A 100 8.00 14.91 -17.80
C LYS A 100 8.16 14.36 -16.37
N ALA A 101 8.13 15.22 -15.37
CA ALA A 101 8.26 14.83 -13.97
C ALA A 101 7.03 14.04 -13.46
N ASP A 102 5.82 14.49 -13.83
CA ASP A 102 4.58 13.79 -13.46
C ASP A 102 4.51 12.41 -14.13
N ARG A 103 4.90 12.32 -15.41
CA ARG A 103 5.00 11.04 -16.12
C ARG A 103 5.96 10.07 -15.44
N ALA A 104 7.14 10.54 -15.03
CA ALA A 104 8.10 9.71 -14.30
C ALA A 104 7.51 9.21 -12.97
N THR A 105 6.83 10.09 -12.24
CA THR A 105 6.15 9.75 -10.97
C THR A 105 5.05 8.70 -11.18
N MET A 106 4.22 8.86 -12.21
CA MET A 106 3.20 7.87 -12.56
C MET A 106 3.82 6.52 -12.94
N LEU A 107 4.92 6.51 -13.70
CA LEU A 107 5.61 5.28 -14.07
C LEU A 107 6.21 4.56 -12.85
N SER A 108 6.80 5.31 -11.91
CA SER A 108 7.28 4.75 -10.63
C SER A 108 6.14 4.15 -9.81
N LEU A 109 4.99 4.83 -9.76
CA LEU A 109 3.80 4.33 -9.06
C LEU A 109 3.24 3.05 -9.73
N TRP A 110 3.17 3.03 -11.07
CA TRP A 110 2.80 1.84 -11.83
C TRP A 110 3.72 0.66 -11.51
N HIS A 111 5.03 0.89 -11.49
CA HIS A 111 6.04 -0.13 -11.27
C HIS A 111 5.98 -0.70 -9.84
N TYR A 112 5.78 0.16 -8.84
CA TYR A 112 5.55 -0.26 -7.47
C TYR A 112 4.41 -1.28 -7.39
N VAL A 113 3.25 -0.94 -7.96
CA VAL A 113 2.07 -1.81 -7.95
C VAL A 113 2.34 -3.12 -8.70
N PHE A 114 3.03 -3.06 -9.84
CA PHE A 114 3.41 -4.25 -10.61
C PHE A 114 4.24 -5.24 -9.79
N ILE A 115 5.24 -4.76 -9.03
CA ILE A 115 6.09 -5.61 -8.20
C ILE A 115 5.24 -6.31 -7.12
N TYR A 116 4.46 -5.55 -6.37
CA TYR A 116 3.66 -6.10 -5.25
C TYR A 116 2.57 -7.05 -5.75
N LEU A 117 1.91 -6.72 -6.86
CA LEU A 117 0.92 -7.60 -7.47
C LEU A 117 1.54 -8.90 -8.00
N SER A 118 2.73 -8.84 -8.61
CA SER A 118 3.45 -10.03 -9.07
C SER A 118 3.85 -10.92 -7.90
N GLN A 119 4.35 -10.34 -6.81
CA GLN A 119 4.67 -11.07 -5.59
C GLN A 119 3.44 -11.72 -4.97
N ALA A 120 2.31 -11.01 -4.93
CA ALA A 120 1.04 -11.54 -4.43
C ALA A 120 0.52 -12.70 -5.29
N ALA A 121 0.58 -12.58 -6.62
CA ALA A 121 0.21 -13.66 -7.54
C ALA A 121 1.11 -14.89 -7.34
N GLY A 122 2.42 -14.71 -7.20
CA GLY A 122 3.35 -15.80 -6.90
C GLY A 122 3.08 -16.47 -5.55
N ALA A 123 2.79 -15.67 -4.51
CA ALA A 123 2.42 -16.21 -3.19
C ALA A 123 1.12 -17.02 -3.25
N LEU A 124 0.10 -16.53 -3.96
CA LEU A 124 -1.16 -17.26 -4.18
C LEU A 124 -0.92 -18.56 -4.94
N GLN A 125 0.01 -18.58 -5.90
CA GLN A 125 0.39 -19.80 -6.60
C GLN A 125 1.00 -20.84 -5.65
N PHE A 126 1.95 -20.44 -4.80
CA PHE A 126 2.52 -21.35 -3.79
C PHE A 126 1.46 -21.89 -2.83
N ILE A 127 0.54 -21.04 -2.36
CA ILE A 127 -0.55 -21.46 -1.47
C ILE A 127 -1.46 -22.47 -2.19
N ASN A 128 -1.75 -22.23 -3.47
CA ASN A 128 -2.54 -23.14 -4.29
C ASN A 128 -1.86 -24.51 -4.49
N GLU A 129 -0.53 -24.55 -4.56
CA GLU A 129 0.28 -25.77 -4.61
C GLU A 129 0.35 -26.51 -3.25
N GLY A 130 -0.30 -25.99 -2.22
CA GLY A 130 -0.41 -26.62 -0.89
C GLY A 130 0.56 -26.05 0.16
N TYR A 131 1.27 -24.96 -0.14
CA TYR A 131 2.08 -24.28 0.86
C TYR A 131 1.18 -23.58 1.88
N THR A 132 1.31 -23.95 3.15
CA THR A 132 0.67 -23.23 4.26
C THR A 132 1.65 -22.19 4.81
N PRO A 133 1.36 -20.89 4.71
CA PRO A 133 2.21 -19.87 5.30
C PRO A 133 2.34 -20.15 6.78
N ARG A 134 3.56 -20.37 7.27
CA ARG A 134 3.77 -20.52 8.71
C ARG A 134 3.25 -19.23 9.35
N PRO A 135 2.40 -19.31 10.39
CA PRO A 135 1.99 -18.11 11.10
C PRO A 135 3.28 -17.42 11.50
N LYS A 136 3.41 -16.13 11.15
CA LYS A 136 4.48 -15.31 11.69
C LYS A 136 4.24 -15.34 13.21
N THR A 137 4.94 -16.23 13.91
CA THR A 137 5.22 -16.01 15.31
C THR A 137 5.75 -14.58 15.34
N LYS A 138 5.19 -13.74 16.22
CA LYS A 138 5.81 -12.49 16.61
C LYS A 138 7.14 -12.84 17.31
N GLY A 139 8.06 -13.46 16.59
CA GLY A 139 9.44 -13.55 16.95
C GLY A 139 9.89 -12.11 17.03
N LYS A 140 10.39 -11.75 18.21
CA LYS A 140 11.28 -10.61 18.40
C LYS A 140 12.44 -10.76 17.41
N GLY A 141 12.19 -10.39 16.16
CA GLY A 141 13.14 -10.46 15.07
C GLY A 141 14.05 -9.25 15.18
N GLY A 142 15.33 -9.53 15.39
CA GLY A 142 16.41 -8.57 15.22
C GLY A 142 16.81 -7.88 16.53
N SER A 143 17.92 -8.34 17.11
CA SER A 143 18.80 -7.47 17.89
C SER A 143 19.13 -6.28 17.00
N ASN A 144 18.52 -5.13 17.25
CA ASN A 144 18.83 -3.93 16.51
C ASN A 144 20.31 -3.62 16.74
N ILE A 145 21.01 -3.14 15.71
CA ILE A 145 22.39 -2.63 15.85
C ILE A 145 22.47 -1.51 16.91
N SER A 146 21.34 -0.86 17.23
CA SER A 146 21.23 0.07 18.36
C SER A 146 21.45 -0.58 19.73
N ASP A 147 21.12 -1.87 19.91
CA ASP A 147 21.32 -2.58 21.18
C ASP A 147 22.78 -2.98 21.40
N LEU A 148 23.53 -3.26 20.31
CA LEU A 148 24.97 -3.50 20.38
C LEU A 148 25.75 -2.20 20.65
N LYS A 149 25.27 -1.06 20.15
CA LYS A 149 25.90 0.25 20.38
C LYS A 149 25.61 0.81 21.77
N GLY A 150 24.53 0.39 22.43
CA GLY A 150 24.20 0.76 23.81
C GLY A 150 24.99 0.02 24.89
N ALA A 151 25.66 -1.09 24.56
CA ALA A 151 26.45 -1.85 25.51
C ALA A 151 27.87 -1.28 25.73
N ALA A 152 28.40 -0.49 24.80
CA ALA A 152 29.75 0.10 24.88
C ALA A 152 29.79 1.48 25.58
N SER A 153 28.64 2.05 25.91
CA SER A 153 28.51 3.42 26.44
C SER A 153 27.65 3.49 27.70
N LYS A 154 27.81 2.53 28.63
CA LYS A 154 27.31 2.71 30.02
C LYS A 154 28.27 3.61 30.81
N LYS A 155 28.27 4.92 30.49
CA LYS A 155 28.60 5.94 31.48
C LYS A 155 27.34 6.14 32.33
N LYS A 156 27.43 5.87 33.64
CA LYS A 156 26.36 6.11 34.62
C LYS A 156 25.96 7.58 34.55
N GLU A 157 24.85 7.90 33.88
CA GLU A 157 24.23 9.21 34.00
C GLU A 157 23.29 9.21 35.21
N ALA A 158 23.60 10.10 36.15
CA ALA A 158 22.79 10.41 37.31
C ALA A 158 21.43 10.94 36.86
N LYS A 159 20.37 10.53 37.57
CA LYS A 159 18.99 10.99 37.34
C LYS A 159 18.95 12.54 37.31
N PRO A 160 18.43 13.18 36.24
CA PRO A 160 18.30 14.62 36.22
C PRO A 160 17.22 15.07 37.21
N ASN A 161 17.57 16.05 38.04
CA ASN A 161 16.65 16.66 39.01
C ASN A 161 15.43 17.26 38.29
N PRO A 162 14.19 17.01 38.76
CA PRO A 162 12.96 17.49 38.11
C PRO A 162 12.76 19.02 38.15
N LEU A 163 13.64 19.75 38.85
CA LEU A 163 13.60 21.21 38.99
C LEU A 163 14.26 22.00 37.84
N THR A 164 15.05 21.35 36.98
CA THR A 164 15.71 22.01 35.84
C THR A 164 14.99 21.74 34.52
N SER A 165 13.86 21.01 34.54
CA SER A 165 13.08 20.77 33.33
C SER A 165 12.27 22.04 32.96
N PRO A 166 12.31 22.50 31.70
CA PRO A 166 11.55 23.68 31.27
C PRO A 166 10.02 23.50 31.42
N LYS A 167 9.54 22.25 31.46
CA LYS A 167 8.12 21.94 31.72
C LYS A 167 7.70 22.27 33.15
N THR A 168 8.60 22.11 34.13
CA THR A 168 8.33 22.40 35.55
C THR A 168 8.14 23.90 35.78
N TRP A 169 8.91 24.74 35.08
CA TRP A 169 8.80 26.20 35.14
C TRP A 169 7.50 26.73 34.56
N VAL A 170 7.00 26.14 33.45
CA VAL A 170 5.71 26.51 32.87
C VAL A 170 4.56 26.25 33.84
N VAL A 171 4.60 25.12 34.56
CA VAL A 171 3.57 24.76 35.56
C VAL A 171 3.62 25.72 36.76
N ILE A 172 4.81 26.08 37.25
CA ILE A 172 4.96 27.03 38.37
C ILE A 172 4.43 28.43 37.98
N LEU A 173 4.74 28.90 36.76
CA LEU A 173 4.24 30.20 36.29
C LEU A 173 2.71 30.24 36.16
N LEU A 174 2.09 29.16 35.65
CA LEU A 174 0.64 29.05 35.55
C LEU A 174 -0.04 29.04 36.93
N LEU A 175 0.52 28.32 37.90
CA LEU A 175 0.01 28.29 39.27
C LEU A 175 0.16 29.64 39.97
N GLY A 176 1.28 30.35 39.76
CA GLY A 176 1.50 31.70 40.28
C GLY A 176 0.50 32.72 39.72
N ALA A 177 0.24 32.67 38.41
CA ALA A 177 -0.75 33.56 37.77
C ALA A 177 -2.19 33.28 38.25
N ALA A 178 -2.55 32.00 38.40
CA ALA A 178 -3.87 31.62 38.92
C ALA A 178 -4.05 32.09 40.38
N GLY A 179 -3.02 31.93 41.23
CA GLY A 179 -3.06 32.39 42.61
C GLY A 179 -3.21 33.91 42.74
N TYR A 180 -2.50 34.68 41.90
CA TYR A 180 -2.62 36.14 41.88
C TYR A 180 -4.03 36.61 41.48
N PHE A 181 -4.64 35.99 40.47
CA PHE A 181 -6.00 36.32 40.05
C PHE A 181 -7.04 35.99 41.12
N VAL A 182 -6.90 34.86 41.82
CA VAL A 182 -7.81 34.47 42.92
C VAL A 182 -7.65 35.42 44.12
N PHE A 183 -6.43 35.77 44.48
CA PHE A 183 -6.16 36.70 45.59
C PHE A 183 -6.68 38.12 45.28
N ASN A 184 -6.48 38.61 44.06
CA ASN A 184 -6.98 39.92 43.64
C ASN A 184 -8.51 39.96 43.49
N ALA A 185 -9.14 38.82 43.19
CA ALA A 185 -10.60 38.70 43.16
C ALA A 185 -11.23 38.65 44.56
N PHE A 186 -10.48 38.22 45.58
CA PHE A 186 -10.96 38.17 46.97
C PHE A 186 -10.75 39.48 47.75
N ASN A 187 -9.83 40.34 47.30
CA ASN A 187 -9.53 41.65 47.89
C ASN A 187 -10.25 42.84 47.22
N ARG A 188 -11.23 42.56 46.36
CA ARG A 188 -12.18 43.55 45.80
C ARG A 188 -13.56 43.34 46.42
#